data_AF-A0AAN6PTC0-F1
#
_entry.id   AF-A0AAN6PTC0-F1
#
_cell.length_a   1.000
_cell.length_b   1.000
_cell.length_c   1.000
_cell.angle_alpha   90.00
_cell.angle_beta   90.00
_cell.angle_gamma   90.00
#
_symmetry.space_group_name_H-M   'P 1'
#
loop_
_entity.id
_entity.type
_entity.pdbx_description
1 polymer ?
#
loop_
_entity_poly.entity_id
_entity_poly.type
_entity_poly.pdbx_seq_one_letter_code
_entity_poly.pdbx_strand_id
1 'polypeptide(L)'
;MAALDAQKYTPAEESEIQTWLDKATSLKVAASDALLDTLNADLATRTTAIGTKPSKADVALYESLAPLVKAWTPEQRTGQQGRPNIVRLVDFVQNSPLFGLSVADADKVQVNADEILYVKPPVDAKAEKERLKKEKAAAAAAAAAAGGDKTLVDRTKDVASAVAEKAAEVKDKVVEAVAGEGAAKKQKKEKKERAPKQPAPPPPPTVLSPCLIDLRVGHILKAIKHPEADSLYVSTIAMGDQPGTDDTSEHEGQVVRTVCSGLNGLVPLEEMQGRKVVVVCNLKPVKMRGIKSSAMVLAASPRLKEGEADDHKGPVELVTPPAGATAGERVYFEGWQGEPEKVLNPKKKIWETFQPGFTTTDALEVAFDAGVVEALEGKTGLGKLVTASGGVCTVATLKGGQVR
;
A
#
# COMPACT_ATOMS: atom_id res chain seq x y z
N MET A 1 -3.14 -31.22 -21.32
CA MET A 1 -1.89 -31.87 -21.76
C MET A 1 -0.92 -30.92 -22.48
N ALA A 2 -1.28 -29.69 -22.89
CA ALA A 2 -0.41 -28.87 -23.77
C ALA A 2 0.26 -27.63 -23.12
N ALA A 3 -0.01 -27.29 -21.86
CA ALA A 3 0.35 -25.97 -21.32
C ALA A 3 1.79 -25.84 -20.78
N LEU A 4 2.41 -26.94 -20.33
CA LEU A 4 3.78 -26.94 -19.79
C LEU A 4 4.83 -27.29 -20.84
N ASP A 5 4.61 -28.35 -21.61
CA ASP A 5 5.56 -28.86 -22.60
C ASP A 5 5.79 -27.90 -23.79
N ALA A 6 4.88 -26.94 -24.00
CA ALA A 6 5.01 -25.90 -25.01
C ALA A 6 5.80 -24.66 -24.51
N GLN A 7 6.11 -24.57 -23.22
CA GLN A 7 6.81 -23.41 -22.67
C GLN A 7 8.31 -23.51 -22.91
N LYS A 8 8.89 -22.39 -23.36
CA LYS A 8 10.34 -22.23 -23.48
C LYS A 8 10.86 -21.42 -22.30
N TYR A 9 11.96 -21.86 -21.74
CA TYR A 9 12.63 -21.20 -20.63
C TYR A 9 13.99 -20.65 -21.08
N THR A 10 14.37 -19.51 -20.52
CA THR A 10 15.73 -18.99 -20.67
C THR A 10 16.71 -19.83 -19.84
N PRO A 11 18.03 -19.81 -20.14
CA PRO A 11 19.01 -20.54 -19.33
C PRO A 11 18.98 -20.16 -17.84
N ALA A 12 18.68 -18.90 -17.52
CA ALA A 12 18.53 -18.43 -16.16
C ALA A 12 17.29 -19.05 -15.47
N GLU A 13 16.15 -19.07 -16.17
CA GLU A 13 14.94 -19.73 -15.69
C GLU A 13 15.15 -21.25 -15.51
N GLU A 14 15.88 -21.91 -16.41
CA GLU A 14 16.18 -23.35 -16.28
C GLU A 14 17.03 -23.66 -15.05
N SER A 15 18.02 -22.83 -14.76
CA SER A 15 18.84 -22.94 -13.53
C SER A 15 18.00 -22.73 -12.27
N GLU A 16 17.08 -21.75 -12.29
CA GLU A 16 16.16 -21.52 -11.18
C GLU A 16 15.19 -22.70 -11.01
N ILE A 17 14.62 -23.23 -12.10
CA ILE A 17 13.78 -24.44 -12.09
C ILE A 17 14.52 -25.60 -11.44
N GLN A 18 15.78 -25.82 -11.79
CA GLN A 18 16.58 -26.91 -11.20
C GLN A 18 16.74 -26.73 -9.69
N THR A 19 17.01 -25.51 -9.23
CA THR A 19 17.09 -25.20 -7.79
C THR A 19 15.80 -25.56 -7.05
N TRP A 20 14.64 -25.31 -7.66
CA TRP A 20 13.35 -25.67 -7.09
C TRP A 20 13.05 -27.17 -7.12
N LEU A 21 13.51 -27.89 -8.15
CA LEU A 21 13.43 -29.35 -8.21
C LEU A 21 14.26 -30.02 -7.10
N ASP A 22 15.44 -29.46 -6.81
CA ASP A 22 16.30 -29.96 -5.73
C ASP A 22 15.64 -29.73 -4.35
N LYS A 23 14.99 -28.58 -4.17
CA LYS A 23 14.15 -28.30 -2.99
C LYS A 23 12.99 -29.30 -2.87
N ALA A 24 12.26 -29.54 -3.95
CA ALA A 24 11.16 -30.51 -3.99
C ALA A 24 11.62 -31.93 -3.63
N THR A 25 12.79 -32.33 -4.11
CA THR A 25 13.41 -33.63 -3.80
C THR A 25 13.79 -33.71 -2.33
N SER A 26 14.41 -32.66 -1.78
CA SER A 26 14.78 -32.60 -0.36
C SER A 26 13.56 -32.71 0.55
N LEU A 27 12.44 -32.08 0.17
CA LEU A 27 11.16 -32.18 0.89
C LEU A 27 10.60 -33.61 0.90
N LYS A 28 10.72 -34.37 -0.20
CA LYS A 28 10.30 -35.78 -0.25
C LYS A 28 11.12 -36.67 0.68
N VAL A 29 12.40 -36.36 0.89
CA VAL A 29 13.32 -37.17 1.70
C VAL A 29 13.18 -36.84 3.19
N ALA A 30 13.16 -35.56 3.56
CA ALA A 30 13.12 -35.13 4.95
C ALA A 30 12.47 -33.74 5.09
N ALA A 31 11.13 -33.72 5.14
CA ALA A 31 10.39 -32.50 5.45
C ALA A 31 10.51 -32.16 6.94
N SER A 32 11.31 -31.14 7.26
CA SER A 32 11.37 -30.53 8.60
C SER A 32 10.59 -29.22 8.64
N ASP A 33 10.15 -28.82 9.82
CA ASP A 33 9.42 -27.55 9.99
C ASP A 33 10.25 -26.35 9.51
N ALA A 34 11.54 -26.32 9.80
CA ALA A 34 12.43 -25.25 9.34
C ALA A 34 12.52 -25.15 7.81
N LEU A 35 12.54 -26.29 7.12
CA LEU A 35 12.56 -26.35 5.65
C LEU A 35 11.24 -25.86 5.07
N LEU A 36 10.12 -26.27 5.67
CA LEU A 36 8.77 -25.86 5.27
C LEU A 36 8.52 -24.36 5.53
N ASP A 37 9.06 -23.82 6.61
CA ASP A 37 8.94 -22.39 6.93
C ASP A 37 9.77 -21.53 5.96
N THR A 38 10.98 -21.97 5.63
CA THR A 38 11.83 -21.34 4.61
C THR A 38 11.14 -21.35 3.25
N LEU A 39 10.60 -22.51 2.85
CA LEU A 39 9.84 -22.66 1.62
C LEU A 39 8.62 -21.73 1.57
N ASN A 40 7.85 -21.66 2.66
CA ASN A 40 6.69 -20.81 2.76
C ASN A 40 7.04 -19.32 2.63
N ALA A 41 8.20 -18.91 3.15
CA ALA A 41 8.72 -17.54 2.99
C ALA A 41 9.15 -17.26 1.54
N ASP A 42 9.87 -18.19 0.89
CA ASP A 42 10.30 -18.03 -0.51
C ASP A 42 9.11 -17.89 -1.46
N LEU A 43 8.01 -18.58 -1.18
CA LEU A 43 6.77 -18.55 -1.96
C LEU A 43 5.89 -17.31 -1.69
N ALA A 44 6.23 -16.45 -0.72
CA ALA A 44 5.41 -15.31 -0.34
C ALA A 44 5.30 -14.24 -1.45
N THR A 45 6.32 -14.13 -2.30
CA THR A 45 6.38 -13.12 -3.39
C THR A 45 6.20 -13.73 -4.77
N ARG A 46 5.85 -15.02 -4.85
CA ARG A 46 5.85 -15.79 -6.10
C ARG A 46 4.52 -16.49 -6.28
N THR A 47 3.91 -16.36 -7.46
CA THR A 47 2.67 -17.08 -7.80
C THR A 47 2.98 -18.55 -8.15
N THR A 48 4.04 -18.78 -8.91
CA THR A 48 4.63 -20.08 -9.26
C THR A 48 6.06 -20.17 -8.70
N ALA A 49 6.72 -21.33 -8.76
CA ALA A 49 8.08 -21.55 -8.26
C ALA A 49 9.07 -20.50 -8.81
N ILE A 50 8.97 -20.17 -10.10
CA ILE A 50 9.81 -19.17 -10.79
C ILE A 50 9.12 -17.81 -11.01
N GLY A 51 8.24 -17.40 -10.09
CA GLY A 51 7.62 -16.08 -10.11
C GLY A 51 6.17 -16.13 -10.63
N THR A 52 5.96 -15.89 -11.93
CA THR A 52 4.61 -15.86 -12.53
C THR A 52 4.40 -16.90 -13.63
N LYS A 53 5.48 -17.57 -14.06
CA LYS A 53 5.47 -18.52 -15.16
C LYS A 53 5.37 -19.96 -14.63
N PRO A 54 4.38 -20.77 -15.07
CA PRO A 54 4.27 -22.18 -14.68
C PRO A 54 5.50 -22.98 -15.08
N SER A 55 5.89 -23.97 -14.30
CA SER A 55 7.05 -24.82 -14.59
C SER A 55 6.88 -26.24 -14.05
N LYS A 56 7.75 -27.16 -14.51
CA LYS A 56 7.84 -28.52 -13.93
C LYS A 56 8.19 -28.52 -12.44
N ALA A 57 8.80 -27.43 -11.94
CA ALA A 57 9.10 -27.30 -10.52
C ALA A 57 7.83 -27.14 -9.67
N ASP A 58 6.79 -26.49 -10.18
CA ASP A 58 5.51 -26.36 -9.48
C ASP A 58 4.83 -27.72 -9.28
N VAL A 59 4.86 -28.55 -10.32
CA VAL A 59 4.36 -29.93 -10.29
C VAL A 59 5.15 -30.75 -9.27
N ALA A 60 6.48 -30.68 -9.30
CA ALA A 60 7.32 -31.40 -8.35
C ALA A 60 7.09 -30.96 -6.89
N LEU A 61 6.94 -29.65 -6.64
CA LEU A 61 6.60 -29.12 -5.32
C LEU A 61 5.23 -29.61 -4.85
N TYR A 62 4.22 -29.61 -5.74
CA TYR A 62 2.90 -30.13 -5.44
C TYR A 62 2.96 -31.60 -5.02
N GLU A 63 3.65 -32.46 -5.78
CA GLU A 63 3.79 -33.88 -5.44
C GLU A 63 4.45 -34.11 -4.08
N SER A 64 5.44 -33.28 -3.72
CA SER A 64 6.11 -33.36 -2.42
C SER A 64 5.23 -32.86 -1.27
N LEU A 65 4.41 -31.83 -1.51
CA LEU A 65 3.70 -31.10 -0.47
C LEU A 65 2.26 -31.60 -0.27
N ALA A 66 1.57 -32.05 -1.31
CA ALA A 66 0.16 -32.40 -1.23
C ALA A 66 -0.16 -33.45 -0.15
N PRO A 67 0.62 -34.55 0.03
CA PRO A 67 0.38 -35.49 1.12
C PRO A 67 0.56 -34.86 2.52
N LEU A 68 1.54 -33.96 2.67
CA LEU A 68 1.82 -33.26 3.92
C LEU A 68 0.69 -32.29 4.26
N VAL A 69 0.28 -31.45 3.30
CA VAL A 69 -0.79 -30.46 3.49
C VAL A 69 -2.13 -31.15 3.75
N LYS A 70 -2.40 -32.30 3.10
CA LYS A 70 -3.60 -33.10 3.36
C LYS A 70 -3.69 -33.55 4.83
N ALA A 71 -2.55 -33.81 5.48
CA ALA A 71 -2.48 -34.19 6.88
C ALA A 71 -2.42 -33.01 7.87
N TRP A 72 -2.23 -31.77 7.39
CA TRP A 72 -2.15 -30.59 8.25
C TRP A 72 -3.49 -30.21 8.87
N THR A 73 -3.45 -29.76 10.13
CA THR A 73 -4.58 -29.13 10.80
C THR A 73 -4.83 -27.71 10.22
N PRO A 74 -6.01 -27.12 10.46
CA PRO A 74 -6.28 -25.73 10.12
C PRO A 74 -5.21 -24.75 10.64
N GLU A 75 -4.70 -24.96 11.86
CA GLU A 75 -3.65 -24.11 12.46
C GLU A 75 -2.32 -24.18 11.70
N GLN A 76 -1.95 -25.36 11.21
CA GLN A 76 -0.73 -25.55 10.42
C GLN A 76 -0.87 -24.97 9.01
N ARG A 77 -2.10 -24.87 8.49
CA ARG A 77 -2.39 -24.28 7.18
C ARG A 77 -2.44 -22.76 7.24
N THR A 78 -3.37 -22.21 8.02
CA THR A 78 -3.72 -20.78 8.02
C THR A 78 -3.65 -20.14 9.41
N GLY A 79 -3.17 -20.84 10.44
CA GLY A 79 -2.97 -20.29 11.78
C GLY A 79 -1.76 -19.34 11.88
N GLN A 80 -1.51 -18.85 13.09
CA GLN A 80 -0.49 -17.81 13.34
C GLN A 80 0.93 -18.20 12.91
N GLN A 81 1.26 -19.49 13.06
CA GLN A 81 2.51 -20.09 12.61
C GLN A 81 2.28 -21.00 11.39
N GLY A 82 1.14 -20.84 10.70
CA GLY A 82 0.76 -21.63 9.56
C GLY A 82 1.56 -21.30 8.30
N ARG A 83 1.36 -22.10 7.27
CA ARG A 83 2.11 -22.02 6.00
C ARG A 83 1.17 -21.74 4.81
N PRO A 84 0.52 -20.56 4.78
CA PRO A 84 -0.53 -20.28 3.81
C PRO A 84 -0.03 -20.18 2.37
N ASN A 85 1.24 -19.81 2.13
CA ASN A 85 1.78 -19.71 0.78
C ASN A 85 2.03 -21.09 0.15
N ILE A 86 2.35 -22.09 0.97
CA ILE A 86 2.40 -23.50 0.55
C ILE A 86 1.01 -23.99 0.21
N VAL A 87 0.02 -23.72 1.08
CA VAL A 87 -1.39 -24.11 0.84
C VAL A 87 -1.90 -23.49 -0.46
N ARG A 88 -1.63 -22.20 -0.69
CA ARG A 88 -1.95 -21.49 -1.94
C ARG A 88 -1.33 -22.16 -3.16
N LEU A 89 -0.05 -22.54 -3.09
CA LEU A 89 0.62 -23.20 -4.21
C LEU A 89 -0.03 -24.56 -4.51
N VAL A 90 -0.29 -25.37 -3.48
CA VAL A 90 -0.92 -26.70 -3.64
C VAL A 90 -2.30 -26.57 -4.26
N ASP A 91 -3.12 -25.65 -3.76
CA ASP A 91 -4.46 -25.40 -4.28
C ASP A 91 -4.44 -24.89 -5.73
N PHE A 92 -3.53 -23.96 -6.04
CA PHE A 92 -3.37 -23.43 -7.39
C PHE A 92 -2.94 -24.52 -8.39
N VAL A 93 -1.98 -25.36 -8.02
CA VAL A 93 -1.44 -26.38 -8.92
C VAL A 93 -2.45 -27.49 -9.21
N GLN A 94 -3.19 -27.98 -8.22
CA GLN A 94 -4.16 -29.07 -8.40
C GLN A 94 -5.43 -28.66 -9.17
N ASN A 95 -5.78 -27.37 -9.17
CA ASN A 95 -7.01 -26.85 -9.78
C ASN A 95 -6.76 -26.11 -11.11
N SER A 96 -5.51 -25.87 -11.49
CA SER A 96 -5.17 -25.13 -12.70
C SER A 96 -4.78 -26.06 -13.86
N PRO A 97 -5.39 -25.89 -15.05
CA PRO A 97 -5.03 -26.68 -16.24
C PRO A 97 -3.61 -26.34 -16.76
N LEU A 98 -3.00 -25.26 -16.26
CA LEU A 98 -1.67 -24.78 -16.67
C LEU A 98 -0.57 -25.80 -16.38
N PHE A 99 -0.75 -26.64 -15.36
CA PHE A 99 0.27 -27.58 -14.91
C PHE A 99 0.13 -28.97 -15.53
N GLY A 100 -0.89 -29.19 -16.37
CA GLY A 100 -1.10 -30.49 -17.02
C GLY A 100 -1.40 -31.65 -16.07
N LEU A 101 -1.57 -31.38 -14.77
CA LEU A 101 -1.96 -32.36 -13.77
C LEU A 101 -3.46 -32.64 -13.87
N SER A 102 -3.82 -33.93 -13.93
CA SER A 102 -5.20 -34.39 -13.79
C SER A 102 -5.31 -35.15 -12.48
N VAL A 103 -5.65 -34.42 -11.42
CA VAL A 103 -5.84 -34.98 -10.07
C VAL A 103 -7.33 -35.23 -9.88
N ALA A 104 -7.72 -36.46 -9.52
CA ALA A 104 -9.11 -36.78 -9.21
C ALA A 104 -9.57 -36.02 -7.96
N ASP A 105 -10.84 -35.63 -7.89
CA ASP A 105 -11.35 -34.81 -6.79
C ASP A 105 -11.20 -35.46 -5.40
N ALA A 106 -11.18 -36.79 -5.33
CA ALA A 106 -10.92 -37.54 -4.09
C ALA A 106 -9.45 -37.41 -3.61
N ASP A 107 -8.52 -37.20 -4.53
CA ASP A 107 -7.09 -37.11 -4.23
C ASP A 107 -6.66 -35.68 -3.92
N LYS A 108 -7.40 -34.68 -4.40
CA LYS A 108 -7.15 -33.26 -4.13
C LYS A 108 -7.10 -32.96 -2.63
N VAL A 109 -6.23 -32.01 -2.29
CA VAL A 109 -6.19 -31.42 -0.95
C VAL A 109 -7.38 -30.48 -0.83
N GLN A 110 -8.29 -30.79 0.10
CA GLN A 110 -9.45 -29.95 0.37
C GLN A 110 -8.98 -28.69 1.12
N VAL A 111 -9.06 -27.53 0.46
CA VAL A 111 -8.71 -26.22 1.00
C VAL A 111 -9.98 -25.40 1.14
N ASN A 112 -10.33 -25.03 2.37
CA ASN A 112 -11.48 -24.17 2.64
C ASN A 112 -11.03 -22.70 2.68
N ALA A 113 -11.51 -21.89 1.74
CA ALA A 113 -11.18 -20.48 1.66
C ALA A 113 -11.75 -19.64 2.83
N ASP A 114 -12.80 -20.14 3.50
CA ASP A 114 -13.42 -19.47 4.64
C ASP A 114 -12.73 -19.80 5.99
N GLU A 115 -11.85 -20.81 6.02
CA GLU A 115 -11.13 -21.25 7.22
C GLU A 115 -9.74 -20.59 7.32
N ILE A 116 -9.72 -19.26 7.41
CA ILE A 116 -8.50 -18.48 7.61
C ILE A 116 -8.39 -18.11 9.08
N LEU A 117 -7.58 -18.85 9.83
CA LEU A 117 -7.44 -18.67 11.28
C LEU A 117 -6.58 -17.46 11.66
N TYR A 118 -5.64 -17.08 10.81
CA TYR A 118 -4.76 -15.95 11.06
C TYR A 118 -4.36 -15.27 9.74
N VAL A 119 -4.63 -13.98 9.68
CA VAL A 119 -4.09 -13.10 8.64
C VAL A 119 -2.96 -12.32 9.28
N LYS A 120 -1.73 -12.51 8.78
CA LYS A 120 -0.58 -11.75 9.26
C LYS A 120 -0.85 -10.26 9.04
N PRO A 121 -0.89 -9.43 10.10
CA PRO A 121 -0.99 -7.99 9.98
C PRO A 121 0.03 -7.47 8.97
N PRO A 122 -0.32 -6.53 8.08
CA PRO A 122 0.63 -5.93 7.15
C PRO A 122 1.82 -5.39 7.94
N VAL A 123 2.97 -6.03 7.80
CA VAL A 123 4.12 -5.65 8.61
C VAL A 123 4.61 -4.29 8.13
N ASP A 124 4.51 -3.28 8.99
CA ASP A 124 5.13 -1.99 8.75
C ASP A 124 6.64 -2.22 8.63
N ALA A 125 7.16 -2.19 7.40
CA ALA A 125 8.58 -2.41 7.10
C ALA A 125 9.51 -1.47 7.90
N LYS A 126 9.00 -0.34 8.41
CA LYS A 126 9.72 0.54 9.32
C LYS A 126 9.67 0.01 10.77
N ALA A 127 8.52 -0.49 11.23
CA ALA A 127 8.36 -1.08 12.55
C ALA A 127 9.07 -2.44 12.68
N GLU A 128 9.08 -3.29 11.66
CA GLU A 128 9.86 -4.54 11.66
C GLU A 128 11.35 -4.27 11.52
N LYS A 129 11.77 -3.29 10.72
CA LYS A 129 13.17 -2.85 10.68
C LYS A 129 13.62 -2.23 12.00
N GLU A 130 12.76 -1.47 12.67
CA GLU A 130 12.96 -0.97 14.04
C GLU A 130 12.98 -2.10 15.06
N ARG A 131 12.09 -3.10 14.96
CA ARG A 131 12.03 -4.27 15.85
C ARG A 131 13.27 -5.13 15.68
N LEU A 132 13.65 -5.48 14.45
CA LEU A 132 14.89 -6.22 14.16
C LEU A 132 16.11 -5.44 14.64
N LYS A 133 16.13 -4.11 14.49
CA LYS A 133 17.22 -3.26 15.00
C LYS A 133 17.25 -3.25 16.53
N LYS A 134 16.09 -3.21 17.18
CA LYS A 134 15.95 -3.27 18.64
C LYS A 134 16.28 -4.65 19.22
N GLU A 135 15.84 -5.74 18.60
CA GLU A 135 16.19 -7.11 18.97
C GLU A 135 17.69 -7.37 18.78
N LYS A 136 18.28 -6.89 17.69
CA LYS A 136 19.72 -6.99 17.44
C LYS A 136 20.54 -6.12 18.40
N ALA A 137 20.03 -4.94 18.78
CA ALA A 137 20.64 -4.09 19.79
C ALA A 137 20.48 -4.67 21.21
N ALA A 138 19.35 -5.29 21.54
CA ALA A 138 19.10 -5.95 22.81
C ALA A 138 19.95 -7.22 22.96
N ALA A 139 20.10 -8.02 21.89
CA ALA A 139 21.01 -9.16 21.86
C ALA A 139 22.49 -8.73 22.00
N ALA A 140 22.88 -7.62 21.37
CA ALA A 140 24.22 -7.05 21.53
C ALA A 140 24.45 -6.46 22.94
N ALA A 141 23.43 -5.85 23.54
CA ALA A 141 23.50 -5.32 24.90
C ALA A 141 23.50 -6.44 25.96
N ALA A 142 22.75 -7.51 25.76
CA ALA A 142 22.78 -8.70 26.60
C ALA A 142 24.14 -9.41 26.53
N ALA A 143 24.74 -9.47 25.34
CA ALA A 143 26.11 -9.98 25.16
C ALA A 143 27.17 -9.08 25.83
N ALA A 144 26.95 -7.76 25.88
CA ALA A 144 27.84 -6.81 26.55
C ALA A 144 27.68 -6.80 28.08
N ALA A 145 26.47 -7.02 28.59
CA ALA A 145 26.18 -7.08 30.04
C ALA A 145 26.71 -8.35 30.72
N ALA A 146 27.02 -9.39 29.95
CA ALA A 146 27.59 -10.64 30.45
C ALA A 146 29.13 -10.62 30.59
N GLY A 147 29.82 -9.51 30.29
CA GLY A 147 31.29 -9.46 30.19
C GLY A 147 31.96 -8.50 31.16
N GLY A 148 32.04 -8.87 32.44
CA GLY A 148 32.71 -8.08 33.47
C GLY A 148 33.19 -8.89 34.68
N ASP A 149 34.04 -9.90 34.48
CA ASP A 149 35.14 -10.21 35.41
C ASP A 149 36.23 -11.04 34.70
N LYS A 150 37.50 -10.75 35.00
CA LYS A 150 38.68 -11.41 34.41
C LYS A 150 39.20 -12.47 35.38
N THR A 151 39.08 -13.75 35.01
CA THR A 151 40.12 -14.75 35.30
C THR A 151 40.33 -15.68 34.10
N LEU A 152 41.61 -15.86 33.76
CA LEU A 152 42.21 -16.80 32.79
C LEU A 152 41.72 -18.26 33.02
N VAL A 153 41.65 -19.21 32.09
CA VAL A 153 42.28 -19.42 30.77
C VAL A 153 41.39 -20.39 29.94
N ASP A 154 41.42 -20.18 28.61
CA ASP A 154 41.42 -21.18 27.52
C ASP A 154 40.14 -21.88 27.00
N ARG A 155 40.06 -21.90 25.65
CA ARG A 155 39.14 -22.60 24.72
C ARG A 155 37.88 -21.93 24.15
N THR A 156 37.83 -20.61 24.01
CA THR A 156 36.75 -20.01 23.18
C THR A 156 37.12 -18.75 22.41
N LYS A 157 38.41 -18.53 22.11
CA LYS A 157 38.84 -17.38 21.29
C LYS A 157 38.92 -17.66 19.77
N ASP A 158 38.67 -18.90 19.33
CA ASP A 158 38.77 -19.28 17.90
C ASP A 158 37.44 -19.30 17.12
N VAL A 159 36.29 -19.00 17.74
CA VAL A 159 35.00 -19.00 17.01
C VAL A 159 34.48 -17.60 16.71
N ALA A 160 34.98 -16.57 17.41
CA ALA A 160 34.49 -15.20 17.25
C ALA A 160 35.19 -14.40 16.12
N SER A 161 36.38 -14.80 15.65
CA SER A 161 37.02 -14.17 14.48
C SER A 161 36.54 -14.77 13.15
N ALA A 162 36.10 -16.03 13.11
CA ALA A 162 35.68 -16.70 11.88
C ALA A 162 34.29 -16.26 11.35
N VAL A 163 33.45 -15.65 12.19
CA VAL A 163 32.10 -15.20 11.77
C VAL A 163 32.08 -13.74 11.34
N ALA A 164 33.10 -12.95 11.72
CA ALA A 164 33.24 -11.57 11.28
C ALA A 164 33.85 -11.45 9.87
N GLU A 165 34.68 -12.41 9.43
CA GLU A 165 35.27 -12.40 8.08
C GLU A 165 34.37 -13.00 7.00
N LYS A 166 33.45 -13.94 7.32
CA LYS A 166 32.50 -14.48 6.33
C LYS A 166 31.30 -13.58 6.00
N ALA A 167 31.05 -12.54 6.79
CA ALA A 167 29.94 -11.60 6.54
C ALA A 167 30.32 -10.42 5.63
N ALA A 168 31.61 -10.21 5.37
CA ALA A 168 32.09 -9.23 4.39
C ALA A 168 32.13 -9.82 2.96
N GLU A 169 32.40 -11.11 2.80
CA GLU A 169 32.55 -11.73 1.47
C GLU A 169 31.24 -12.00 0.71
N VAL A 170 30.08 -11.95 1.37
CA VAL A 170 28.76 -12.15 0.72
C VAL A 170 28.12 -10.83 0.27
N LYS A 171 28.63 -9.67 0.72
CA LYS A 171 28.11 -8.36 0.29
C LYS A 171 28.71 -7.87 -1.02
N ASP A 172 29.90 -8.32 -1.39
CA ASP A 172 30.53 -7.93 -2.66
C ASP A 172 30.20 -8.88 -3.83
N LYS A 173 29.61 -10.07 -3.59
CA LYS A 173 29.29 -11.05 -4.67
C LYS A 173 27.84 -11.05 -5.18
N VAL A 174 26.90 -10.31 -4.57
CA VAL A 174 25.49 -10.25 -5.06
C VAL A 174 25.18 -8.98 -5.86
N VAL A 175 26.05 -7.98 -5.80
CA VAL A 175 25.95 -6.80 -6.68
C VAL A 175 26.50 -7.09 -8.10
N GLU A 176 27.18 -8.23 -8.28
CA GLU A 176 27.90 -8.58 -9.52
C GLU A 176 27.20 -9.64 -10.42
N ALA A 177 25.96 -10.07 -10.13
CA ALA A 177 25.31 -11.18 -10.86
C ALA A 177 24.04 -10.86 -11.68
N VAL A 178 23.66 -9.59 -11.90
CA VAL A 178 22.66 -9.24 -12.94
C VAL A 178 23.01 -7.95 -13.70
N ALA A 179 24.29 -7.69 -13.92
CA ALA A 179 24.73 -6.72 -14.91
C ALA A 179 25.97 -7.27 -15.61
N GLY A 180 25.76 -8.10 -16.63
CA GLY A 180 26.86 -8.61 -17.43
C GLY A 180 26.40 -9.34 -18.68
N GLU A 181 26.13 -8.56 -19.74
CA GLU A 181 26.70 -8.73 -21.09
C GLU A 181 26.23 -7.51 -21.92
N GLY A 182 27.08 -6.66 -22.52
CA GLY A 182 28.50 -6.78 -22.79
C GLY A 182 29.22 -5.43 -22.71
N ALA A 183 30.49 -5.51 -22.33
CA ALA A 183 31.45 -4.43 -22.33
C ALA A 183 32.13 -4.30 -23.71
N ALA A 184 32.33 -3.07 -24.19
CA ALA A 184 33.51 -2.74 -24.99
C ALA A 184 33.79 -1.22 -25.03
N LYS A 185 34.93 -0.87 -24.40
CA LYS A 185 35.90 0.20 -24.73
C LYS A 185 35.47 1.67 -24.68
N LYS A 186 35.92 2.30 -23.58
CA LYS A 186 36.38 3.70 -23.51
C LYS A 186 37.49 3.98 -24.55
N GLN A 187 37.24 4.92 -25.46
CA GLN A 187 38.27 5.83 -25.95
C GLN A 187 37.73 7.27 -25.97
N LYS A 188 38.65 8.17 -25.64
CA LYS A 188 38.51 9.58 -25.29
C LYS A 188 38.51 10.43 -26.57
N LYS A 189 37.49 11.27 -26.81
CA LYS A 189 37.67 12.57 -27.50
C LYS A 189 36.46 13.52 -27.41
N GLU A 190 36.79 14.76 -27.07
CA GLU A 190 36.24 16.04 -27.55
C GLU A 190 34.81 16.46 -27.16
N LYS A 191 34.78 17.20 -26.05
CA LYS A 191 34.18 18.54 -25.87
C LYS A 191 33.50 19.11 -27.14
N LYS A 192 32.16 19.16 -27.13
CA LYS A 192 31.38 20.09 -27.95
C LYS A 192 30.46 20.90 -27.04
N GLU A 193 30.70 22.20 -27.06
CA GLU A 193 29.94 23.26 -26.39
C GLU A 193 28.43 23.07 -26.54
N ARG A 194 27.71 23.12 -25.42
CA ARG A 194 26.27 23.36 -25.41
C ARG A 194 26.07 24.86 -25.24
N ALA A 195 25.53 25.49 -26.27
CA ALA A 195 25.16 26.89 -26.29
C ALA A 195 24.31 27.26 -25.04
N PRO A 196 24.49 28.47 -24.48
CA PRO A 196 23.81 28.86 -23.26
C PRO A 196 22.30 28.91 -23.50
N LYS A 197 21.55 28.04 -22.80
CA LYS A 197 20.12 28.24 -22.62
C LYS A 197 19.94 29.51 -21.80
N GLN A 198 19.24 30.48 -22.39
CA GLN A 198 18.75 31.66 -21.69
C GLN A 198 18.07 31.24 -20.37
N PRO A 199 18.27 31.98 -19.27
CA PRO A 199 17.54 31.74 -18.04
C PRO A 199 16.05 31.82 -18.36
N ALA A 200 15.33 30.74 -18.07
CA ALA A 200 13.88 30.82 -18.00
C ALA A 200 13.53 31.93 -16.99
N PRO A 201 12.55 32.80 -17.28
CA PRO A 201 12.12 33.81 -16.34
C PRO A 201 11.79 33.13 -15.00
N PRO A 202 12.08 33.79 -13.86
CA PRO A 202 11.74 33.24 -12.56
C PRO A 202 10.25 32.88 -12.55
N PRO A 203 9.88 31.71 -12.00
CA PRO A 203 8.48 31.34 -11.90
C PRO A 203 7.74 32.50 -11.19
N PRO A 204 6.54 32.87 -11.67
CA PRO A 204 5.77 33.91 -11.02
C PRO A 204 5.58 33.56 -9.54
N PRO A 205 5.52 34.56 -8.65
CA PRO A 205 5.33 34.33 -7.22
C PRO A 205 4.15 33.39 -7.03
N THR A 206 4.36 32.27 -6.34
CA THR A 206 3.33 31.27 -6.10
C THR A 206 2.22 31.92 -5.28
N VAL A 207 1.15 32.33 -5.97
CA VAL A 207 -0.05 32.87 -5.34
C VAL A 207 -0.68 31.73 -4.53
N LEU A 208 -0.66 31.85 -3.21
CA LEU A 208 -1.35 30.93 -2.31
C LEU A 208 -2.85 31.04 -2.62
N SER A 209 -3.47 29.93 -2.99
CA SER A 209 -4.89 29.86 -3.33
C SER A 209 -5.44 28.47 -2.99
N PRO A 210 -6.71 28.36 -2.57
CA PRO A 210 -7.38 27.07 -2.39
C PRO A 210 -7.50 26.28 -3.71
N CYS A 211 -7.38 26.94 -4.88
CA CYS A 211 -7.40 26.25 -6.19
C CYS A 211 -6.25 25.24 -6.40
N LEU A 212 -5.21 25.33 -5.57
CA LEU A 212 -4.09 24.39 -5.56
C LEU A 212 -4.48 23.01 -5.01
N ILE A 213 -5.59 22.92 -4.27
CA ILE A 213 -6.14 21.68 -3.73
C ILE A 213 -7.00 21.00 -4.81
N ASP A 214 -6.71 19.72 -5.10
CA ASP A 214 -7.44 18.95 -6.11
C ASP A 214 -8.69 18.33 -5.47
N LEU A 215 -9.82 19.00 -5.64
CA LEU A 215 -11.12 18.52 -5.20
C LEU A 215 -11.87 17.90 -6.37
N ARG A 216 -12.36 16.67 -6.18
CA ARG A 216 -13.13 15.93 -7.18
C ARG A 216 -14.36 15.26 -6.56
N VAL A 217 -15.29 14.88 -7.40
CA VAL A 217 -16.37 13.98 -7.04
C VAL A 217 -15.82 12.55 -6.99
N GLY A 218 -16.04 11.88 -5.86
CA GLY A 218 -15.73 10.47 -5.67
C GLY A 218 -17.01 9.64 -5.60
N HIS A 219 -16.96 8.41 -6.08
CA HIS A 219 -18.03 7.43 -5.93
C HIS A 219 -17.51 6.23 -5.14
N ILE A 220 -18.06 6.02 -3.94
CA ILE A 220 -17.69 4.89 -3.09
C ILE A 220 -18.35 3.64 -3.65
N LEU A 221 -17.56 2.78 -4.29
CA LEU A 221 -18.06 1.51 -4.83
C LEU A 221 -18.22 0.47 -3.72
N LYS A 222 -17.30 0.49 -2.76
CA LYS A 222 -17.30 -0.42 -1.62
C LYS A 222 -16.70 0.25 -0.41
N ALA A 223 -17.33 0.09 0.75
CA ALA A 223 -16.72 0.41 2.04
C ALA A 223 -16.70 -0.82 2.93
N ILE A 224 -15.62 -1.01 3.68
CA ILE A 224 -15.50 -2.07 4.71
C ILE A 224 -14.95 -1.47 6.00
N LYS A 225 -15.22 -2.12 7.13
CA LYS A 225 -14.52 -1.83 8.39
C LYS A 225 -13.02 -2.09 8.23
N HIS A 226 -12.20 -1.18 8.75
CA HIS A 226 -10.77 -1.37 8.73
C HIS A 226 -10.39 -2.57 9.62
N PRO A 227 -9.61 -3.54 9.13
CA PRO A 227 -9.35 -4.80 9.85
C PRO A 227 -8.58 -4.60 11.16
N GLU A 228 -7.76 -3.56 11.23
CA GLU A 228 -6.90 -3.25 12.40
C GLU A 228 -7.26 -1.94 13.11
N ALA A 229 -8.43 -1.35 12.83
CA ALA A 229 -8.79 -0.05 13.39
C ALA A 229 -10.31 0.14 13.51
N ASP A 230 -10.80 0.08 14.75
CA ASP A 230 -12.24 0.13 15.03
C ASP A 230 -12.91 1.45 14.64
N SER A 231 -12.17 2.56 14.53
CA SER A 231 -12.73 3.85 14.14
C SER A 231 -12.66 4.14 12.63
N LEU A 232 -12.00 3.29 11.83
CA LEU A 232 -11.75 3.56 10.42
C LEU A 232 -12.61 2.68 9.50
N TYR A 233 -13.03 3.25 8.37
CA TYR A 233 -13.43 2.51 7.19
C TYR A 233 -12.32 2.51 6.15
N VAL A 234 -12.32 1.48 5.31
CA VAL A 234 -11.53 1.38 4.09
C VAL A 234 -12.51 1.42 2.92
N SER A 235 -12.47 2.51 2.17
CA SER A 235 -13.35 2.76 1.03
C SER A 235 -12.58 2.61 -0.28
N THR A 236 -13.20 1.93 -1.24
CA THR A 236 -12.77 1.82 -2.63
C THR A 236 -13.54 2.86 -3.43
N ILE A 237 -12.87 3.93 -3.86
CA ILE A 237 -13.52 5.12 -4.43
C ILE A 237 -13.04 5.34 -5.87
N ALA A 238 -13.98 5.42 -6.81
CA ALA A 238 -13.73 5.87 -8.18
C ALA A 238 -13.71 7.40 -8.22
N MET A 239 -12.65 7.99 -8.78
CA MET A 239 -12.40 9.45 -8.75
C MET A 239 -11.83 9.98 -10.07
N GLY A 240 -12.10 9.27 -11.18
CA GLY A 240 -11.67 9.62 -12.54
C GLY A 240 -10.16 9.60 -12.75
N ASP A 241 -9.43 8.80 -11.98
CA ASP A 241 -8.00 8.66 -12.14
C ASP A 241 -7.63 7.85 -13.40
N GLN A 242 -6.45 8.16 -13.94
CA GLN A 242 -5.90 7.39 -15.05
C GLN A 242 -5.36 6.04 -14.53
N PRO A 243 -5.51 4.95 -15.29
CA PRO A 243 -4.97 3.65 -14.92
C PRO A 243 -3.44 3.67 -14.87
N GLY A 244 -2.87 2.77 -14.06
CA GLY A 244 -1.42 2.51 -14.04
C GLY A 244 -0.59 3.42 -13.13
N THR A 245 -1.19 4.08 -12.14
CA THR A 245 -0.44 4.80 -11.09
C THR A 245 -0.28 3.94 -9.83
N ASP A 246 0.77 4.18 -9.04
CA ASP A 246 1.07 3.46 -7.79
C ASP A 246 -0.02 3.60 -6.70
N ASP A 247 -0.97 4.51 -6.90
CA ASP A 247 -2.04 4.86 -5.96
C ASP A 247 -3.42 4.34 -6.40
N THR A 248 -3.50 3.73 -7.59
CA THR A 248 -4.74 3.25 -8.21
C THR A 248 -4.79 1.73 -8.31
N SER A 249 -5.98 1.17 -8.15
CA SER A 249 -6.29 -0.22 -8.45
C SER A 249 -7.54 -0.30 -9.33
N GLU A 250 -7.92 -1.50 -9.74
CA GLU A 250 -9.16 -1.73 -10.49
C GLU A 250 -10.20 -2.43 -9.61
N HIS A 251 -11.45 -1.97 -9.69
CA HIS A 251 -12.60 -2.60 -9.04
C HIS A 251 -13.82 -2.45 -9.95
N GLU A 252 -14.47 -3.57 -10.28
CA GLU A 252 -15.65 -3.59 -11.17
C GLU A 252 -15.44 -2.86 -12.51
N GLY A 253 -14.22 -2.95 -13.07
CA GLY A 253 -13.87 -2.30 -14.33
C GLY A 253 -13.63 -0.79 -14.23
N GLN A 254 -13.61 -0.21 -13.02
CA GLN A 254 -13.30 1.19 -12.77
C GLN A 254 -11.93 1.34 -12.09
N VAL A 255 -11.22 2.41 -12.44
CA VAL A 255 -9.99 2.82 -11.75
C VAL A 255 -10.37 3.51 -10.45
N VAL A 256 -9.87 2.98 -9.35
CA VAL A 256 -10.24 3.36 -7.99
C VAL A 256 -9.00 3.63 -7.14
N ARG A 257 -9.17 4.38 -6.05
CA ARG A 257 -8.18 4.46 -4.97
C ARG A 257 -8.74 3.91 -3.67
N THR A 258 -7.84 3.44 -2.82
CA THR A 258 -8.12 3.09 -1.43
C THR A 258 -8.09 4.34 -0.56
N VAL A 259 -9.14 4.55 0.24
CA VAL A 259 -9.28 5.70 1.12
C VAL A 259 -9.66 5.23 2.52
N CYS A 260 -8.82 5.53 3.50
CA CYS A 260 -9.11 5.27 4.91
C CYS A 260 -9.73 6.51 5.55
N SER A 261 -10.88 6.35 6.20
CA SER A 261 -11.64 7.46 6.80
C SER A 261 -12.10 7.13 8.20
N GLY A 262 -11.94 8.06 9.15
CA GLY A 262 -12.37 7.90 10.55
C GLY A 262 -13.87 8.10 10.77
N LEU A 263 -14.69 7.37 10.02
CA LEU A 263 -16.15 7.52 10.01
C LEU A 263 -16.87 6.34 10.69
N ASN A 264 -16.16 5.28 11.07
CA ASN A 264 -16.80 4.14 11.73
C ASN A 264 -17.24 4.55 13.15
N GLY A 265 -18.53 4.39 13.42
CA GLY A 265 -19.17 4.89 14.64
C GLY A 265 -19.79 6.29 14.50
N LEU A 266 -19.56 6.99 13.39
CA LEU A 266 -20.15 8.31 13.09
C LEU A 266 -21.15 8.22 11.93
N VAL A 267 -20.80 7.49 10.87
CA VAL A 267 -21.67 7.23 9.72
C VAL A 267 -21.87 5.72 9.61
N PRO A 268 -23.12 5.22 9.49
CA PRO A 268 -23.37 3.80 9.29
C PRO A 268 -22.72 3.27 8.00
N LEU A 269 -22.22 2.03 8.04
CA LEU A 269 -21.57 1.40 6.88
C LEU A 269 -22.50 1.29 5.66
N GLU A 270 -23.80 1.12 5.89
CA GLU A 270 -24.82 1.03 4.83
C GLU A 270 -24.93 2.35 4.04
N GLU A 271 -24.82 3.49 4.73
CA GLU A 271 -24.84 4.81 4.10
C GLU A 271 -23.57 5.13 3.32
N MET A 272 -22.49 4.35 3.50
CA MET A 272 -21.25 4.51 2.76
C MET A 272 -21.30 3.82 1.39
N GLN A 273 -22.10 2.77 1.23
CA GLN A 273 -22.12 1.97 0.00
C GLN A 273 -22.77 2.75 -1.15
N GLY A 274 -22.12 2.82 -2.31
CA GLY A 274 -22.64 3.51 -3.50
C GLY A 274 -22.77 5.03 -3.34
N ARG A 275 -22.21 5.62 -2.28
CA ARG A 275 -22.39 7.04 -1.99
C ARG A 275 -21.46 7.91 -2.84
N LYS A 276 -22.00 9.01 -3.37
CA LYS A 276 -21.20 10.08 -3.99
C LYS A 276 -20.70 11.03 -2.90
N VAL A 277 -19.43 11.40 -2.99
CA VAL A 277 -18.74 12.24 -2.00
C VAL A 277 -17.85 13.26 -2.71
N VAL A 278 -17.38 14.27 -1.99
CA VAL A 278 -16.26 15.10 -2.43
C VAL A 278 -14.97 14.58 -1.80
N VAL A 279 -13.90 14.51 -2.59
CA VAL A 279 -12.60 13.96 -2.20
C VAL A 279 -11.47 14.93 -2.50
N VAL A 280 -10.43 14.90 -1.66
CA VAL A 280 -9.16 15.58 -1.88
C VAL A 280 -8.17 14.59 -2.47
N CYS A 281 -7.73 14.82 -3.71
CA CYS A 281 -7.01 13.84 -4.52
C CYS A 281 -5.49 14.05 -4.62
N ASN A 282 -4.97 15.22 -4.21
CA ASN A 282 -3.56 15.58 -4.35
C ASN A 282 -2.81 15.73 -3.01
N LEU A 283 -3.37 15.26 -1.90
CA LEU A 283 -2.62 15.09 -0.66
C LEU A 283 -1.59 13.98 -0.81
N LYS A 284 -0.46 14.09 -0.11
CA LYS A 284 0.53 13.00 -0.05
C LYS A 284 -0.14 11.77 0.57
N PRO A 285 -0.10 10.58 -0.07
CA PRO A 285 -0.70 9.38 0.50
C PRO A 285 -0.16 9.06 1.90
N VAL A 286 -1.06 8.64 2.79
CA VAL A 286 -0.76 8.36 4.19
C VAL A 286 -1.11 6.92 4.50
N LYS A 287 -0.23 6.20 5.22
CA LYS A 287 -0.56 4.88 5.75
C LYS A 287 -1.32 5.03 7.07
N MET A 288 -2.54 4.52 7.12
CA MET A 288 -3.35 4.45 8.32
C MET A 288 -3.47 2.98 8.70
N ARG A 289 -2.81 2.58 9.80
CA ARG A 289 -2.85 1.20 10.34
C ARG A 289 -2.58 0.14 9.26
N GLY A 290 -1.47 0.31 8.54
CA GLY A 290 -1.02 -0.64 7.51
C GLY A 290 -1.60 -0.39 6.11
N ILE A 291 -2.79 0.23 5.99
CA ILE A 291 -3.43 0.49 4.70
C ILE A 291 -3.08 1.89 4.18
N LYS A 292 -2.64 1.97 2.93
CA LYS A 292 -2.31 3.23 2.26
C LYS A 292 -3.60 3.93 1.81
N SER A 293 -3.89 5.08 2.41
CA SER A 293 -4.95 6.00 1.99
C SER A 293 -4.39 6.99 0.96
N SER A 294 -4.97 7.01 -0.23
CA SER A 294 -4.48 7.79 -1.38
C SER A 294 -5.41 8.93 -1.79
N ALA A 295 -6.38 9.28 -0.94
CA ALA A 295 -7.20 10.48 -0.98
C ALA A 295 -7.82 10.71 0.41
N MET A 296 -8.61 11.77 0.56
CA MET A 296 -9.35 12.06 1.78
C MET A 296 -10.79 12.44 1.42
N VAL A 297 -11.78 11.88 2.13
CA VAL A 297 -13.19 12.26 1.96
C VAL A 297 -13.46 13.54 2.74
N LEU A 298 -14.12 14.51 2.10
CA LEU A 298 -14.47 15.78 2.71
C LEU A 298 -15.76 15.66 3.53
N ALA A 299 -15.72 16.12 4.77
CA ALA A 299 -16.88 16.08 5.68
C ALA A 299 -17.00 17.36 6.50
N ALA A 300 -18.23 17.69 6.89
CA ALA A 300 -18.51 18.72 7.87
C ALA A 300 -18.58 18.12 9.27
N SER A 301 -18.06 18.86 10.24
CA SER A 301 -18.22 18.61 11.66
C SER A 301 -18.50 19.93 12.38
N PRO A 302 -19.08 19.94 13.59
CA PRO A 302 -19.20 21.16 14.38
C PRO A 302 -17.88 21.91 14.49
N ARG A 303 -17.94 23.25 14.42
CA ARG A 303 -16.77 24.09 14.66
C ARG A 303 -16.45 24.06 16.15
N LEU A 304 -15.23 23.66 16.48
CA LEU A 304 -14.75 23.66 17.87
C LEU A 304 -14.60 25.10 18.34
N LYS A 305 -15.01 25.37 19.58
CA LYS A 305 -14.75 26.67 20.20
C LYS A 305 -13.29 26.73 20.66
N GLU A 306 -12.75 27.94 20.73
CA GLU A 306 -11.40 28.16 21.22
C GLU A 306 -11.24 27.60 22.64
N GLY A 307 -10.31 26.66 22.83
CA GLY A 307 -10.10 25.95 24.10
C GLY A 307 -10.83 24.62 24.26
N GLU A 308 -11.67 24.22 23.30
CA GLU A 308 -12.34 22.91 23.29
C GLU A 308 -11.48 21.86 22.57
N ALA A 309 -11.30 20.69 23.20
CA ALA A 309 -10.58 19.58 22.58
C ALA A 309 -11.45 18.91 21.51
N ASP A 310 -10.84 18.56 20.37
CA ASP A 310 -11.52 17.77 19.34
C ASP A 310 -11.62 16.31 19.79
N ASP A 311 -12.74 15.98 20.44
CA ASP A 311 -12.98 14.60 20.86
C ASP A 311 -13.35 13.68 19.68
N HIS A 312 -13.49 14.21 18.46
CA HIS A 312 -13.93 13.48 17.26
C HIS A 312 -15.26 12.71 17.42
N LYS A 313 -16.07 13.07 18.43
CA LYS A 313 -17.36 12.47 18.77
C LYS A 313 -18.58 13.24 18.26
N GLY A 314 -18.36 14.43 17.71
CA GLY A 314 -19.44 15.25 17.15
C GLY A 314 -20.08 14.59 15.92
N PRO A 315 -21.32 14.96 15.56
CA PRO A 315 -21.91 14.52 14.30
C PRO A 315 -20.99 14.88 13.14
N VAL A 316 -20.76 13.93 12.23
CA VAL A 316 -19.98 14.14 11.01
C VAL A 316 -20.87 13.87 9.82
N GLU A 317 -20.94 14.84 8.90
CA GLU A 317 -21.75 14.74 7.70
C GLU A 317 -20.86 14.80 6.45
N LEU A 318 -20.95 13.79 5.60
CA LEU A 318 -20.22 13.78 4.34
C LEU A 318 -20.73 14.86 3.39
N VAL A 319 -19.81 15.56 2.73
CA VAL A 319 -20.15 16.52 1.69
C VAL A 319 -20.74 15.78 0.49
N THR A 320 -21.96 16.16 0.13
CA THR A 320 -22.75 15.53 -0.92
C THR A 320 -22.70 16.39 -2.18
N PRO A 321 -22.12 15.90 -3.29
CA PRO A 321 -22.16 16.60 -4.56
C PRO A 321 -23.57 16.55 -5.18
N PRO A 322 -23.87 17.40 -6.18
CA PRO A 322 -25.12 17.33 -6.94
C PRO A 322 -25.41 15.93 -7.49
N ALA A 323 -26.68 15.53 -7.52
CA ALA A 323 -27.10 14.18 -7.90
C ALA A 323 -26.61 13.74 -9.29
N GLY A 324 -26.52 14.67 -10.24
CA GLY A 324 -26.03 14.43 -11.61
C GLY A 324 -24.51 14.34 -11.75
N ALA A 325 -23.75 14.65 -10.71
CA ALA A 325 -22.30 14.72 -10.80
C ALA A 325 -21.66 13.34 -11.01
N THR A 326 -20.58 13.30 -11.79
CA THR A 326 -19.91 12.04 -12.20
C THR A 326 -18.58 11.86 -11.48
N ALA A 327 -18.15 10.61 -11.30
CA ALA A 327 -16.87 10.31 -10.63
C ALA A 327 -15.69 10.95 -11.39
N GLY A 328 -14.84 11.67 -10.66
CA GLY A 328 -13.71 12.43 -11.21
C GLY A 328 -14.03 13.83 -11.69
N GLU A 329 -15.31 14.22 -11.69
CA GLU A 329 -15.68 15.58 -12.00
C GLU A 329 -15.03 16.57 -11.04
N ARG A 330 -14.50 17.65 -11.60
CA ARG A 330 -13.78 18.65 -10.83
C ARG A 330 -14.73 19.47 -9.96
N VAL A 331 -14.30 19.76 -8.74
CA VAL A 331 -15.00 20.60 -7.78
C VAL A 331 -14.11 21.79 -7.42
N TYR A 332 -14.68 22.97 -7.26
CA TYR A 332 -13.94 24.17 -6.89
C TYR A 332 -14.83 25.16 -6.13
N PHE A 333 -14.20 26.09 -5.42
CA PHE A 333 -14.92 27.21 -4.82
C PHE A 333 -15.12 28.32 -5.86
N GLU A 334 -16.33 28.85 -5.95
CA GLU A 334 -16.64 29.98 -6.85
C GLU A 334 -15.71 31.17 -6.58
N GLY A 335 -15.15 31.76 -7.65
CA GLY A 335 -14.17 32.83 -7.56
C GLY A 335 -12.73 32.36 -7.31
N TRP A 336 -12.52 31.05 -7.13
CA TRP A 336 -11.22 30.43 -6.85
C TRP A 336 -10.92 29.29 -7.82
N GLN A 337 -11.24 29.48 -9.10
CA GLN A 337 -10.87 28.56 -10.17
C GLN A 337 -9.38 28.66 -10.50
N GLY A 338 -8.76 27.54 -10.84
CA GLY A 338 -7.35 27.46 -11.22
C GLY A 338 -6.94 26.03 -11.47
N GLU A 339 -5.64 25.77 -11.67
CA GLU A 339 -5.11 24.41 -11.80
C GLU A 339 -4.54 23.91 -10.47
N PRO A 340 -4.79 22.64 -10.07
CA PRO A 340 -4.33 22.13 -8.80
C PRO A 340 -2.86 21.72 -8.90
N GLU A 341 -2.14 21.68 -7.78
CA GLU A 341 -0.81 21.06 -7.76
C GLU A 341 -0.95 19.54 -7.97
N LYS A 342 0.02 18.93 -8.67
CA LYS A 342 0.02 17.46 -8.87
C LYS A 342 0.02 16.70 -7.54
N VAL A 343 0.81 17.15 -6.58
CA VAL A 343 0.85 16.65 -5.19
C VAL A 343 1.19 17.84 -4.30
N LEU A 344 0.36 18.12 -3.29
CA LEU A 344 0.60 19.18 -2.32
C LEU A 344 1.86 18.89 -1.52
N ASN A 345 2.74 19.90 -1.43
CA ASN A 345 3.93 19.81 -0.60
C ASN A 345 3.56 20.03 0.89
N PRO A 346 3.73 19.03 1.78
CA PRO A 346 3.38 19.17 3.20
C PRO A 346 4.14 20.31 3.90
N LYS A 347 5.32 20.69 3.40
CA LYS A 347 6.08 21.82 3.97
C LYS A 347 5.45 23.19 3.69
N LYS A 348 4.66 23.31 2.62
CA LYS A 348 3.94 24.54 2.29
C LYS A 348 2.65 24.70 3.10
N LYS A 349 2.17 23.64 3.75
CA LYS A 349 0.96 23.64 4.59
C LYS A 349 -0.30 24.22 3.91
N ILE A 350 -0.43 24.03 2.59
CA ILE A 350 -1.51 24.64 1.79
C ILE A 350 -2.88 24.24 2.33
N TRP A 351 -3.08 22.95 2.64
CA TRP A 351 -4.32 22.47 3.21
C TRP A 351 -4.62 23.16 4.54
N GLU A 352 -3.67 23.17 5.46
CA GLU A 352 -3.81 23.76 6.79
C GLU A 352 -4.00 25.28 6.74
N THR A 353 -3.48 25.96 5.72
CA THR A 353 -3.70 27.39 5.49
C THR A 353 -5.15 27.69 5.08
N PHE A 354 -5.74 26.88 4.20
CA PHE A 354 -7.07 27.17 3.62
C PHE A 354 -8.23 26.47 4.31
N GLN A 355 -7.99 25.32 4.94
CA GLN A 355 -9.00 24.52 5.63
C GLN A 355 -9.82 25.32 6.66
N PRO A 356 -9.26 26.26 7.45
CA PRO A 356 -10.04 27.10 8.37
C PRO A 356 -11.17 27.89 7.68
N GLY A 357 -11.00 28.24 6.40
CA GLY A 357 -12.01 28.90 5.58
C GLY A 357 -13.11 27.99 5.05
N PHE A 358 -12.96 26.67 5.08
CA PHE A 358 -13.99 25.75 4.58
C PHE A 358 -15.12 25.61 5.61
N THR A 359 -16.33 25.98 5.22
CA THR A 359 -17.47 26.02 6.13
C THR A 359 -18.77 25.60 5.44
N THR A 360 -19.86 25.54 6.21
CA THR A 360 -21.21 25.32 5.69
C THR A 360 -22.10 26.52 5.98
N THR A 361 -22.95 26.89 5.02
CA THR A 361 -23.84 28.05 5.14
C THR A 361 -25.16 27.70 5.86
N ASP A 362 -25.99 28.71 6.12
CA ASP A 362 -27.34 28.49 6.67
C ASP A 362 -28.25 27.70 5.73
N ALA A 363 -27.92 27.69 4.43
CA ALA A 363 -28.57 26.91 3.39
C ALA A 363 -27.96 25.50 3.23
N LEU A 364 -27.07 25.09 4.15
CA LEU A 364 -26.37 23.79 4.14
C LEU A 364 -25.43 23.58 2.95
N GLU A 365 -25.04 24.66 2.28
CA GLU A 365 -24.10 24.65 1.18
C GLU A 365 -22.67 24.66 1.72
N VAL A 366 -21.77 23.89 1.13
CA VAL A 366 -20.34 23.99 1.44
C VAL A 366 -19.76 25.22 0.76
N ALA A 367 -18.96 25.99 1.48
CA ALA A 367 -18.38 27.23 0.99
C ALA A 367 -16.97 27.47 1.55
N PHE A 368 -16.25 28.38 0.90
CA PHE A 368 -14.97 28.90 1.35
C PHE A 368 -15.12 30.38 1.71
N ASP A 369 -14.89 30.70 2.98
CA ASP A 369 -14.79 32.07 3.46
C ASP A 369 -13.32 32.51 3.41
N ALA A 370 -13.03 33.40 2.47
CA ALA A 370 -11.68 33.95 2.33
C ALA A 370 -11.30 34.90 3.46
N GLY A 371 -12.29 35.52 4.13
CA GLY A 371 -12.07 36.54 5.15
C GLY A 371 -11.49 36.00 6.46
N VAL A 372 -11.61 34.69 6.71
CA VAL A 372 -11.04 34.02 7.90
C VAL A 372 -9.67 33.41 7.65
N VAL A 373 -9.15 33.49 6.42
CA VAL A 373 -7.84 32.95 6.07
C VAL A 373 -6.80 34.07 6.12
N GLU A 374 -5.97 34.07 7.16
CA GLU A 374 -4.93 35.07 7.38
C GLU A 374 -4.01 35.25 6.16
N ALA A 375 -3.69 34.17 5.45
CA ALA A 375 -2.82 34.22 4.27
C ALA A 375 -3.42 34.95 3.05
N LEU A 376 -4.71 35.33 3.10
CA LEU A 376 -5.42 36.02 2.03
C LEU A 376 -5.75 37.48 2.38
N GLU A 377 -4.96 38.12 3.24
CA GLU A 377 -5.15 39.50 3.73
C GLU A 377 -5.82 40.43 2.71
N GLY A 378 -7.00 40.97 3.08
CA GLY A 378 -7.76 41.92 2.27
C GLY A 378 -8.71 41.29 1.24
N LYS A 379 -8.68 39.97 1.01
CA LYS A 379 -9.71 39.28 0.24
C LYS A 379 -10.87 38.89 1.15
N THR A 380 -12.06 39.32 0.79
CA THR A 380 -13.31 38.95 1.45
C THR A 380 -14.24 38.29 0.45
N GLY A 381 -15.16 37.49 0.95
CA GLY A 381 -16.18 36.85 0.13
C GLY A 381 -16.30 35.36 0.40
N LEU A 382 -17.50 34.87 0.15
CA LEU A 382 -17.90 33.49 0.34
C LEU A 382 -18.07 32.84 -1.04
N GLY A 383 -17.21 31.89 -1.37
CA GLY A 383 -17.31 31.12 -2.62
C GLY A 383 -17.95 29.76 -2.36
N LYS A 384 -19.07 29.44 -3.01
CA LYS A 384 -19.71 28.12 -2.84
C LYS A 384 -18.87 27.03 -3.49
N LEU A 385 -18.86 25.84 -2.90
CA LEU A 385 -18.24 24.67 -3.50
C LEU A 385 -19.17 24.11 -4.58
N VAL A 386 -18.74 24.19 -5.83
CA VAL A 386 -19.54 23.80 -7.00
C VAL A 386 -18.80 22.78 -7.85
N THR A 387 -19.56 21.96 -8.56
CA THR A 387 -19.01 21.05 -9.58
C THR A 387 -18.81 21.77 -10.91
N ALA A 388 -17.94 21.23 -11.76
CA ALA A 388 -17.65 21.82 -13.07
C ALA A 388 -18.85 21.86 -14.03
N SER A 389 -19.77 20.89 -13.93
CA SER A 389 -21.06 20.91 -14.66
C SER A 389 -22.09 21.87 -14.05
N GLY A 390 -21.77 22.48 -12.92
CA GLY A 390 -22.67 23.33 -12.15
C GLY A 390 -23.47 22.54 -11.10
N GLY A 391 -23.90 23.27 -10.07
CA GLY A 391 -24.56 22.70 -8.89
C GLY A 391 -23.67 22.79 -7.65
N VAL A 392 -24.31 22.98 -6.51
CA VAL A 392 -23.64 23.26 -5.24
C VAL A 392 -23.52 21.96 -4.42
N CYS A 393 -22.36 21.75 -3.81
CA CYS A 393 -22.14 20.68 -2.86
C CYS A 393 -22.74 21.06 -1.49
N THR A 394 -23.46 20.14 -0.86
CA THR A 394 -24.20 20.41 0.38
C THR A 394 -23.88 19.40 1.49
N VAL A 395 -24.36 19.69 2.69
CA VAL A 395 -24.41 18.76 3.83
C VAL A 395 -25.86 18.54 4.26
N ALA A 396 -26.10 17.64 5.21
CA ALA A 396 -27.46 17.22 5.56
C ALA A 396 -28.14 18.19 6.53
N THR A 397 -27.45 18.60 7.61
CA THR A 397 -28.03 19.42 8.68
C THR A 397 -27.05 20.39 9.34
N LEU A 398 -25.73 20.21 9.19
CA LEU A 398 -24.73 21.04 9.88
C LEU A 398 -24.61 22.44 9.26
N LYS A 399 -25.09 23.46 9.96
CA LYS A 399 -24.90 24.89 9.64
C LYS A 399 -23.70 25.47 10.37
N GLY A 400 -22.92 26.32 9.72
CA GLY A 400 -21.72 26.93 10.31
C GLY A 400 -20.68 25.89 10.74
N GLY A 401 -20.72 24.70 10.15
CA GLY A 401 -19.79 23.61 10.42
C GLY A 401 -18.41 23.92 9.87
N GLN A 402 -17.40 23.26 10.44
CA GLN A 402 -16.06 23.23 9.88
C GLN A 402 -15.98 22.06 8.90
N VAL A 403 -15.56 22.35 7.66
CA VAL A 403 -15.36 21.33 6.63
C VAL A 403 -13.88 20.93 6.60
N ARG A 404 -13.60 19.62 6.56
CA ARG A 404 -12.25 19.06 6.65
C ARG A 404 -12.14 17.65 6.09
#